data_AF-A0A838QF52-F1
#
_entry.id   AF-A0A838QF52-F1
#
_cell.length_a   1.000
_cell.length_b   1.000
_cell.length_c   1.000
_cell.angle_alpha   90.00
_cell.angle_beta   90.00
_cell.angle_gamma   90.00
#
_symmetry.space_group_name_H-M   'P 1'
#
loop_
_entity.id
_entity.type
_entity.pdbx_description
1 polymer ?
#
loop_
_entity_poly.entity_id
_entity_poly.type
_entity_poly.pdbx_seq_one_letter_code
_entity_poly.pdbx_strand_id
1 'polypeptide(L)'
;MSMALIPLLLTIVATSAALYLRHTEWAAASLWASRIAYSTLVLQAPLYFLHRGGYRVSPPACEWTFGLDLAIYSLTNYAHIVLFGVLFLLTFAQLRGVPRQIMCSAAVTLAVGLLVELAQGASGQHHCRMRDLVPDSVGALWGATAVWAVTAISDFRRRVRP
;
A
#
# COMPACT_ATOMS: atom_id res chain seq x y z
N MET A 1 15.57 -14.25 -2.37
CA MET A 1 15.21 -13.16 -1.43
C MET A 1 15.70 -11.76 -1.85
N SER A 2 16.36 -11.58 -3.00
CA SER A 2 17.00 -10.29 -3.36
C SER A 2 16.23 -9.40 -4.34
N MET A 3 15.21 -9.92 -5.04
CA MET A 3 14.52 -9.18 -6.12
C MET A 3 13.37 -8.26 -5.66
N ALA A 4 12.86 -8.41 -4.42
CA ALA A 4 11.77 -7.58 -3.91
C ALA A 4 12.25 -6.31 -3.17
N LEU A 5 13.51 -6.29 -2.72
CA LEU A 5 14.06 -5.17 -1.96
C LEU A 5 14.30 -3.92 -2.82
N ILE A 6 14.77 -4.13 -4.07
CA ILE A 6 15.06 -3.08 -5.04
C ILE A 6 13.78 -2.32 -5.46
N PRO A 7 12.69 -2.98 -5.89
CA PRO A 7 11.46 -2.27 -6.22
C PRO A 7 10.82 -1.60 -5.01
N LEU A 8 10.97 -2.16 -3.80
CA LEU A 8 10.50 -1.55 -2.54
C LEU A 8 11.27 -0.26 -2.21
N LEU A 9 12.60 -0.30 -2.27
CA LEU A 9 13.44 0.89 -2.05
C LEU A 9 13.17 1.98 -3.10
N LEU A 10 13.05 1.58 -4.37
CA LEU A 10 12.71 2.51 -5.46
C LEU A 10 11.34 3.15 -5.25
N THR A 11 10.32 2.38 -4.82
CA THR A 11 8.99 2.92 -4.56
C THR A 11 8.98 3.86 -3.37
N ILE A 12 9.68 3.54 -2.26
CA ILE A 12 9.80 4.42 -1.07
C ILE A 12 10.51 5.73 -1.42
N VAL A 13 11.65 5.66 -2.14
CA VAL A 13 12.40 6.85 -2.55
C VAL A 13 11.57 7.70 -3.52
N ALA A 14 10.93 7.08 -4.51
CA ALA A 14 10.09 7.79 -5.47
C ALA A 14 8.86 8.43 -4.82
N THR A 15 8.22 7.77 -3.85
CA THR A 15 7.09 8.36 -3.12
C THR A 15 7.52 9.50 -2.22
N SER A 16 8.62 9.35 -1.48
CA SER A 16 9.14 10.39 -0.60
C SER A 16 9.55 11.64 -1.39
N ALA A 17 10.24 11.44 -2.52
CA ALA A 17 10.63 12.51 -3.43
C ALA A 17 9.40 13.17 -4.08
N ALA A 18 8.41 12.39 -4.54
CA ALA A 18 7.19 12.94 -5.09
C ALA A 18 6.41 13.78 -4.05
N LEU A 19 6.25 13.28 -2.82
CA LEU A 19 5.58 14.01 -1.75
C LEU A 19 6.29 15.34 -1.42
N TYR A 20 7.62 15.34 -1.39
CA TYR A 20 8.42 16.56 -1.16
C TYR A 20 8.27 17.57 -2.31
N LEU A 21 8.40 17.11 -3.56
CA LEU A 21 8.32 17.95 -4.77
C LEU A 21 6.91 18.49 -5.04
N ARG A 22 5.90 18.01 -4.33
CA ARG A 22 4.51 18.49 -4.45
C ARG A 22 4.32 19.94 -4.02
N HIS A 23 5.25 20.47 -3.23
CA HIS A 23 5.22 21.83 -2.70
C HIS A 23 6.10 22.81 -3.49
N THR A 24 6.66 22.37 -4.62
CA THR A 24 7.50 23.20 -5.48
C THR A 24 6.86 23.35 -6.86
N GLU A 25 7.54 24.02 -7.80
CA GLU A 25 7.08 24.16 -9.19
C GLU A 25 6.92 22.82 -9.93
N TRP A 26 7.45 21.75 -9.33
CA TRP A 26 7.36 20.37 -9.83
C TRP A 26 6.08 19.65 -9.41
N ALA A 27 5.10 20.34 -8.82
CA ALA A 27 3.88 19.73 -8.31
C ALA A 27 3.12 18.87 -9.34
N ALA A 28 3.08 19.31 -10.60
CA ALA A 28 2.44 18.57 -11.70
C ALA A 28 3.23 17.29 -12.06
N ALA A 29 4.55 17.40 -12.19
CA ALA A 29 5.43 16.27 -12.48
C ALA A 29 5.43 15.24 -11.33
N SER A 30 5.44 15.72 -10.09
CA SER A 30 5.32 14.89 -8.87
C SER A 30 4.01 14.10 -8.85
N LEU A 31 2.87 14.75 -9.16
CA LEU A 31 1.58 14.08 -9.19
C LEU A 31 1.54 13.00 -10.28
N TRP A 32 2.11 13.30 -11.45
CA TRP A 32 2.23 12.34 -12.55
C TRP A 32 3.10 11.13 -12.15
N ALA A 33 4.26 11.36 -11.56
CA ALA A 33 5.13 10.29 -11.07
C ALA A 33 4.43 9.44 -9.99
N SER A 34 3.69 10.07 -9.09
CA SER A 34 2.88 9.38 -8.08
C SER A 34 1.77 8.53 -8.70
N ARG A 35 1.12 9.00 -9.78
CA ARG A 35 0.11 8.23 -10.52
C ARG A 35 0.73 7.00 -11.18
N ILE A 36 1.92 7.16 -11.77
CA ILE A 36 2.65 6.03 -12.34
C ILE A 36 3.00 5.02 -11.25
N ALA A 37 3.61 5.48 -10.15
CA ALA A 37 3.98 4.61 -9.03
C ALA A 37 2.76 3.84 -8.48
N TYR A 38 1.62 4.52 -8.32
CA TYR A 38 0.37 3.90 -7.89
C TYR A 38 -0.11 2.83 -8.89
N SER A 39 -0.20 3.17 -10.17
CA SER A 39 -0.62 2.23 -11.22
C SER A 39 0.32 1.03 -11.31
N THR A 40 1.64 1.24 -11.22
CA THR A 40 2.60 0.15 -11.21
C THR A 40 2.40 -0.75 -10.00
N LEU A 41 2.20 -0.21 -8.80
CA LEU A 41 2.08 -1.00 -7.58
C LEU A 41 0.78 -1.83 -7.59
N VAL A 42 -0.33 -1.24 -8.04
CA VAL A 42 -1.63 -1.93 -8.14
C VAL A 42 -1.64 -3.00 -9.23
N LEU A 43 -1.02 -2.76 -10.38
CA LEU A 43 -1.05 -3.70 -11.51
C LEU A 43 0.05 -4.77 -11.45
N GLN A 44 1.20 -4.47 -10.84
CA GLN A 44 2.34 -5.38 -10.82
C GLN A 44 2.02 -6.67 -10.07
N ALA A 45 1.35 -6.59 -8.91
CA ALA A 45 1.02 -7.78 -8.13
C ALA A 45 0.12 -8.77 -8.89
N PRO A 46 -1.06 -8.40 -9.41
CA PRO A 46 -1.90 -9.34 -10.15
C PRO A 46 -1.21 -9.87 -11.42
N LEU A 47 -0.47 -9.02 -12.15
CA LEU A 47 0.28 -9.46 -13.34
C LEU A 47 1.39 -10.45 -12.99
N TYR A 48 2.10 -10.22 -11.88
CA TYR A 48 3.14 -11.12 -11.39
C TYR A 48 2.56 -12.51 -11.07
N PHE A 49 1.48 -12.56 -10.30
CA PHE A 49 0.84 -13.84 -9.95
C PHE A 49 0.25 -14.54 -11.17
N LEU A 50 -0.37 -13.80 -12.09
CA LEU A 50 -0.90 -14.37 -13.32
C LEU A 50 0.20 -14.96 -14.20
N HIS A 51 1.32 -14.24 -14.37
CA HIS A 51 2.47 -14.71 -15.12
C HIS A 51 3.10 -15.96 -14.47
N ARG A 52 3.27 -15.95 -13.14
CA ARG A 52 3.86 -17.06 -12.39
C ARG A 52 2.94 -18.29 -12.34
N GLY A 53 1.62 -18.09 -12.28
CA GLY A 53 0.60 -19.13 -12.40
C GLY A 53 0.40 -19.66 -13.82
N GLY A 54 1.23 -19.22 -14.79
CA GLY A 54 1.12 -19.67 -16.18
C GLY A 54 -0.19 -19.28 -16.85
N TYR A 55 -0.78 -18.15 -16.45
CA TYR A 55 -2.08 -17.63 -16.90
C TYR A 55 -3.27 -18.56 -16.63
N ARG A 56 -3.10 -19.52 -15.71
CA ARG A 56 -4.19 -20.37 -15.24
C ARG A 56 -4.82 -19.75 -14.00
N VAL A 57 -6.14 -19.61 -14.03
CA VAL A 57 -6.94 -19.11 -12.91
C VAL A 57 -7.76 -20.28 -12.37
N SER A 58 -7.52 -20.64 -11.12
CA SER A 58 -8.25 -21.67 -10.39
C SER A 58 -9.07 -21.03 -9.27
N PRO A 59 -10.12 -21.71 -8.75
CA PRO A 59 -10.81 -21.23 -7.55
C PRO A 59 -9.82 -21.02 -6.40
N PRO A 60 -9.82 -19.84 -5.74
CA PRO A 60 -8.84 -19.53 -4.71
C PRO A 60 -9.08 -20.39 -3.46
N ALA A 61 -8.12 -21.26 -3.15
CA ALA A 61 -8.12 -22.05 -1.92
C ALA A 61 -7.37 -21.30 -0.80
N CYS A 62 -8.03 -20.30 -0.22
CA CYS A 62 -7.43 -19.45 0.81
C CYS A 62 -7.60 -20.02 2.22
N GLU A 63 -6.55 -19.91 3.03
CA GLU A 63 -6.56 -20.23 4.45
C GLU A 63 -7.25 -19.09 5.22
N TRP A 64 -8.43 -19.38 5.76
CA TRP A 64 -9.28 -18.44 6.51
C TRP A 64 -9.09 -18.51 8.03
N THR A 65 -8.01 -19.15 8.51
CA THR A 65 -7.76 -19.29 9.94
C THR A 65 -7.13 -18.01 10.51
N PHE A 66 -7.85 -17.37 11.43
CA PHE A 66 -7.39 -16.19 12.16
C PHE A 66 -7.07 -16.57 13.62
N GLY A 67 -5.96 -17.26 13.83
CA GLY A 67 -5.40 -17.48 15.17
C GLY A 67 -4.66 -16.24 15.67
N LEU A 68 -4.77 -15.91 16.96
CA LEU A 68 -4.09 -14.74 17.54
C LEU A 68 -2.57 -14.85 17.42
N ASP A 69 -2.04 -16.04 17.64
CA ASP A 69 -0.64 -16.42 17.45
C ASP A 69 -0.19 -16.27 15.99
N LEU A 70 -0.99 -16.76 15.04
CA LEU A 70 -0.72 -16.60 13.60
C LEU A 70 -0.80 -15.14 13.16
N ALA A 71 -1.70 -14.35 13.74
CA ALA A 71 -1.83 -12.92 13.47
C ALA A 71 -0.61 -12.14 13.98
N ILE A 72 -0.16 -12.43 15.21
CA ILE A 72 1.07 -11.84 15.77
C ILE A 72 2.29 -12.23 14.93
N TYR A 73 2.38 -13.49 14.50
CA TYR A 73 3.45 -13.94 13.62
C TYR A 73 3.43 -13.22 12.27
N SER A 74 2.24 -12.99 11.69
CA SER A 74 2.09 -12.25 10.42
C SER A 74 2.58 -10.78 10.53
N LEU A 75 2.60 -10.18 11.73
CA LEU A 75 3.18 -8.84 11.95
C LEU A 75 4.70 -8.77 11.71
N THR A 76 5.40 -9.90 11.67
CA THR A 76 6.82 -9.94 11.27
C THR A 76 7.01 -9.81 9.76
N ASN A 77 5.92 -9.84 8.98
CA ASN A 77 5.96 -9.59 7.54
C ASN A 77 6.09 -8.08 7.26
N TYR A 78 7.27 -7.55 7.55
CA TYR A 78 7.58 -6.13 7.36
C TYR A 78 7.42 -5.67 5.90
N ALA A 79 7.56 -6.58 4.93
CA ALA A 79 7.36 -6.25 3.53
C ALA A 79 5.90 -5.83 3.26
N HIS A 80 4.91 -6.57 3.78
CA HIS A 80 3.50 -6.19 3.67
C HIS A 80 3.24 -4.86 4.38
N ILE A 81 3.68 -4.70 5.63
CA ILE A 81 3.45 -3.47 6.40
C ILE A 81 3.97 -2.24 5.63
N VAL A 82 5.20 -2.28 5.13
CA VAL A 82 5.80 -1.16 4.41
C VAL A 82 5.11 -0.93 3.06
N LEU A 83 4.85 -1.99 2.29
CA LEU A 83 4.23 -1.87 0.96
C LEU A 83 2.82 -1.28 1.06
N PHE A 84 2.01 -1.76 2.00
CA PHE A 84 0.64 -1.27 2.19
C PHE A 84 0.60 0.12 2.83
N GLY A 85 1.61 0.47 3.64
CA GLY A 85 1.83 1.85 4.09
C GLY A 85 2.12 2.81 2.94
N VAL A 86 3.03 2.44 2.02
CA VAL A 86 3.34 3.23 0.82
C VAL A 86 2.12 3.33 -0.09
N LEU A 87 1.40 2.22 -0.32
CA LEU A 87 0.16 2.19 -1.09
C LEU A 87 -0.87 3.14 -0.47
N PHE A 88 -1.08 3.13 0.84
CA PHE A 88 -1.97 4.06 1.52
C PHE A 88 -1.61 5.52 1.23
N LEU A 89 -0.33 5.90 1.34
CA LEU A 89 0.11 7.27 1.08
C LEU A 89 -0.12 7.68 -0.38
N LEU A 90 0.13 6.77 -1.32
CA LEU A 90 -0.16 7.00 -2.74
C LEU A 90 -1.66 7.15 -3.00
N THR A 91 -2.49 6.26 -2.47
CA THR A 91 -3.95 6.34 -2.56
C THR A 91 -4.46 7.66 -2.00
N PHE A 92 -3.98 8.05 -0.81
CA PHE A 92 -4.31 9.32 -0.19
C PHE A 92 -3.91 10.49 -1.09
N ALA A 93 -2.73 10.46 -1.72
CA ALA A 93 -2.31 11.51 -2.64
C ALA A 93 -3.25 11.64 -3.85
N GLN A 94 -3.80 10.53 -4.36
CA GLN A 94 -4.74 10.52 -5.50
C GLN A 94 -6.15 11.00 -5.13
N LEU A 95 -6.63 10.70 -3.93
CA LEU A 95 -8.00 11.04 -3.49
C LEU A 95 -8.16 12.49 -3.00
N ARG A 96 -7.37 13.43 -3.55
CA ARG A 96 -7.48 14.85 -3.19
C ARG A 96 -8.90 15.39 -3.44
N GLY A 97 -9.47 16.05 -2.43
CA GLY A 97 -10.81 16.65 -2.52
C GLY A 97 -11.96 15.68 -2.27
N VAL A 98 -11.68 14.41 -2.01
CA VAL A 98 -12.70 13.41 -1.67
C VAL A 98 -13.06 13.54 -0.18
N PRO A 99 -14.35 13.60 0.20
CA PRO A 99 -14.74 13.60 1.61
C PRO A 99 -14.31 12.29 2.27
N ARG A 100 -13.88 12.35 3.54
CA ARG A 100 -13.34 11.18 4.28
C ARG A 100 -12.15 10.51 3.60
N GLN A 101 -11.30 11.31 2.95
CA GLN A 101 -10.10 10.88 2.22
C GLN A 101 -9.26 9.81 2.92
N ILE A 102 -9.01 9.93 4.23
CA ILE A 102 -8.27 8.94 5.03
C ILE A 102 -9.00 7.58 5.05
N MET A 103 -10.30 7.57 5.32
CA MET A 103 -11.10 6.34 5.35
C MET A 103 -11.17 5.68 3.98
N CYS A 104 -11.39 6.47 2.91
CA CYS A 104 -11.40 5.95 1.54
C CYS A 104 -10.04 5.37 1.16
N SER A 105 -8.94 6.01 1.57
CA SER A 105 -7.59 5.51 1.31
C SER A 105 -7.34 4.17 2.02
N ALA A 106 -7.74 4.05 3.29
CA ALA A 106 -7.65 2.80 4.02
C ALA A 106 -8.49 1.69 3.36
N ALA A 107 -9.73 1.99 2.97
CA ALA A 107 -10.62 1.04 2.32
C ALA A 107 -10.04 0.50 1.00
N VAL A 108 -9.50 1.39 0.15
CA VAL A 108 -8.85 0.99 -1.10
C VAL A 108 -7.58 0.17 -0.83
N THR A 109 -6.73 0.58 0.12
CA THR A 109 -5.53 -0.16 0.49
C THR A 109 -5.85 -1.58 0.95
N LEU A 110 -6.86 -1.76 1.81
CA LEU A 110 -7.31 -3.08 2.25
C LEU A 110 -7.95 -3.90 1.13
N ALA A 111 -8.74 -3.26 0.25
CA ALA A 111 -9.32 -3.93 -0.91
C ALA A 111 -8.22 -4.45 -1.85
N VAL A 112 -7.16 -3.68 -2.08
CA VAL A 112 -6.01 -4.14 -2.87
C VAL A 112 -5.30 -5.31 -2.18
N GLY A 113 -5.13 -5.28 -0.85
CA GLY A 113 -4.50 -6.39 -0.12
C GLY A 113 -5.29 -7.69 -0.23
N LEU A 114 -6.60 -7.59 -0.03
CA LEU A 114 -7.52 -8.70 -0.29
C LEU A 114 -7.42 -9.22 -1.73
N LEU A 115 -7.42 -8.33 -2.72
CA LEU A 115 -7.30 -8.73 -4.13
C LEU A 115 -5.96 -9.41 -4.44
N VAL A 116 -4.87 -8.97 -3.81
CA VAL A 116 -3.54 -9.57 -3.95
C VAL A 116 -3.52 -11.00 -3.42
N GLU A 117 -4.06 -11.23 -2.22
CA GLU A 117 -4.17 -12.59 -1.65
C GLU A 117 -5.07 -13.49 -2.51
N LEU A 118 -6.22 -12.98 -2.97
CA LEU A 118 -7.10 -13.73 -3.86
C LEU A 118 -6.44 -14.06 -5.20
N ALA A 119 -5.70 -13.12 -5.78
CA ALA A 119 -4.96 -13.34 -7.02
C ALA A 119 -3.85 -14.39 -6.83
N GLN A 120 -3.15 -14.35 -5.70
CA GLN A 120 -2.16 -15.35 -5.33
C GLN A 120 -2.80 -16.74 -5.21
N GLY A 121 -3.92 -16.86 -4.46
CA GLY A 121 -4.68 -18.11 -4.34
C GLY A 121 -5.22 -18.63 -5.66
N ALA A 122 -5.75 -17.75 -6.51
CA ALA A 122 -6.28 -18.13 -7.81
C ALA A 122 -5.20 -18.57 -8.80
N SER A 123 -3.98 -18.03 -8.68
CA SER A 123 -2.84 -18.43 -9.51
C SER A 123 -2.19 -19.77 -9.09
N GLY A 124 -2.64 -20.38 -7.98
CA GLY A 124 -2.05 -21.60 -7.42
C GLY A 124 -0.61 -21.43 -6.92
N GLN A 125 -0.15 -20.18 -6.81
CA GLN A 125 1.17 -19.83 -6.29
C GLN A 125 1.09 -19.63 -4.78
N HIS A 126 1.99 -20.26 -4.02
CA HIS A 126 2.08 -20.13 -2.56
C HIS A 126 0.78 -20.51 -1.82
N HIS A 127 0.74 -20.32 -0.50
CA HIS A 127 -0.47 -20.50 0.29
C HIS A 127 -1.16 -19.13 0.38
N CYS A 128 -2.36 -18.99 -0.18
CA CYS A 128 -3.18 -17.80 0.04
C CYS A 128 -3.57 -17.74 1.52
N ARG A 129 -3.17 -16.67 2.20
CA ARG A 129 -3.26 -16.56 3.67
C ARG A 129 -4.01 -15.29 4.01
N MET A 130 -5.29 -15.42 4.33
CA MET A 130 -6.13 -14.25 4.65
C MET A 130 -5.65 -13.50 5.90
N ARG A 131 -4.83 -14.14 6.75
CA ARG A 131 -4.16 -13.47 7.87
C ARG A 131 -3.20 -12.36 7.43
N ASP A 132 -2.72 -12.35 6.19
CA ASP A 132 -1.80 -11.31 5.70
C ASP A 132 -2.54 -9.97 5.47
N LEU A 133 -3.88 -9.94 5.58
CA LEU A 133 -4.64 -8.69 5.75
C LEU A 133 -4.30 -7.96 7.07
N VAL A 134 -3.77 -8.66 8.09
CA VAL A 134 -3.37 -8.05 9.36
C VAL A 134 -2.19 -7.09 9.17
N PRO A 135 -1.03 -7.51 8.63
CA PRO A 135 0.06 -6.58 8.33
C PRO A 135 -0.33 -5.52 7.30
N ASP A 136 -1.22 -5.80 6.34
CA ASP A 136 -1.73 -4.79 5.40
C ASP A 136 -2.50 -3.67 6.13
N SER A 137 -3.34 -4.06 7.10
CA SER A 137 -4.08 -3.14 7.97
C SER A 137 -3.15 -2.30 8.83
N VAL A 138 -2.09 -2.91 9.37
CA VAL A 138 -1.06 -2.20 10.15
C VAL A 138 -0.30 -1.20 9.27
N GLY A 139 0.02 -1.58 8.02
CA GLY A 139 0.62 -0.66 7.04
C GLY A 139 -0.28 0.54 6.75
N ALA A 140 -1.57 0.31 6.49
CA ALA A 140 -2.54 1.37 6.28
C ALA A 140 -2.69 2.29 7.49
N LEU A 141 -2.73 1.72 8.71
CA LEU A 141 -2.78 2.48 9.95
C LEU A 141 -1.54 3.36 10.13
N TRP A 142 -0.35 2.80 9.89
CA TRP A 142 0.91 3.55 9.94
C TRP A 142 0.89 4.73 8.95
N GLY A 143 0.45 4.51 7.71
CA GLY A 143 0.28 5.57 6.72
C GLY A 143 -0.71 6.66 7.17
N ALA A 144 -1.83 6.26 7.77
CA ALA A 144 -2.82 7.19 8.31
C ALA A 144 -2.25 8.04 9.46
N THR A 145 -1.50 7.43 10.38
CA THR A 145 -0.80 8.14 11.46
C THR A 145 0.20 9.14 10.91
N ALA A 146 0.95 8.80 9.85
CA ALA A 146 1.89 9.71 9.22
C ALA A 146 1.17 10.94 8.61
N VAL A 147 0.05 10.73 7.90
CA VAL A 147 -0.77 11.82 7.38
C VAL A 147 -1.30 12.70 8.51
N TRP A 148 -1.85 12.10 9.56
CA TRP A 148 -2.38 12.83 10.70
C TRP A 148 -1.29 13.69 11.37
N ALA A 149 -0.12 13.12 11.64
CA ALA A 149 1.00 13.84 12.24
C ALA A 149 1.43 15.05 11.39
N VAL A 150 1.58 14.87 10.07
CA VAL A 150 1.96 15.96 9.16
C VAL A 150 0.90 17.06 9.14
N THR A 151 -0.39 16.70 9.07
CA THR A 151 -1.47 17.68 9.08
C THR A 151 -1.53 18.47 10.39
N ALA A 152 -1.44 17.78 11.53
CA ALA A 152 -1.44 18.39 12.85
C ALA A 152 -0.26 19.37 13.04
N ILE A 153 0.94 18.98 12.62
CA ILE A 153 2.13 19.85 12.65
C ILE A 153 1.95 21.09 11.76
N SER A 154 1.39 20.90 10.56
CA SER A 154 1.17 22.00 9.61
C SER A 154 0.17 23.03 10.14
N ASP A 155 -0.89 22.57 10.81
CA ASP A 155 -1.90 23.43 11.40
C ASP A 155 -1.39 24.16 12.63
N PHE A 156 -0.59 23.47 13.47
CA PHE A 156 0.12 24.11 14.58
C PHE A 156 1.04 25.23 14.08
N ARG A 157 1.85 24.98 13.04
CA ARG A 157 2.75 25.99 12.46
C ARG A 157 1.99 27.22 11.94
N ARG A 158 0.85 27.02 11.27
CA ARG A 158 0.00 28.12 10.76
C ARG A 158 -0.61 28.97 11.87
N ARG A 159 -0.90 28.38 13.03
CA ARG A 159 -1.41 29.13 14.20
C ARG A 159 -0.33 29.96 14.90
N VAL A 160 0.93 29.48 14.90
CA VAL A 160 2.05 30.12 15.61
C VAL A 160 2.77 31.18 14.78
N ARG A 161 2.79 31.05 13.45
CA ARG A 161 3.37 32.04 12.51
C ARG A 161 2.27 32.56 11.56
N PRO A 162 1.46 33.55 11.98
CA PRO A 162 0.47 34.18 11.12
C PRO A 162 1.11 34.97 9.97
#